data_AF-F2I2F5-F1
#
_entry.id   AF-F2I2F5-F1
#
_cell.length_a   1.000
_cell.length_b   1.000
_cell.length_c   1.000
_cell.angle_alpha   90.00
_cell.angle_beta   90.00
_cell.angle_gamma   90.00
#
_symmetry.space_group_name_H-M   'P 1'
#
loop_
_entity.id
_entity.type
_entity.pdbx_description
1 polymer ?
#
loop_
_entity_poly.entity_id
_entity_poly.type
_entity_poly.pdbx_seq_one_letter_code
_entity_poly.pdbx_strand_id
1 'polypeptide(L)'
;MLPKNVSAKIDLTKVKVKKIFSWIGKQGVDQNEMLKTFNCGVGFVVFAKTNNIAKITKVFKSPYKPYVIGTVTGSSSSNITFDGNLKF
;
A
#
# COMPACT_ATOMS: atom_id res chain seq x y z
N MET A 1 2.67 -2.03 -13.53
CA MET A 1 4.14 -1.98 -13.63
C MET A 1 4.58 -0.52 -13.53
N LEU A 2 5.68 -0.24 -12.85
CA LEU A 2 6.25 1.12 -12.77
C LEU A 2 7.17 1.38 -13.98
N PRO A 3 7.22 2.62 -14.51
CA PRO A 3 8.23 3.03 -15.49
C PRO A 3 9.67 2.81 -14.98
N LYS A 4 10.63 2.62 -15.89
CA LYS A 4 12.03 2.27 -15.57
C LYS A 4 12.75 3.27 -14.65
N ASN A 5 12.32 4.53 -14.63
CA ASN A 5 12.99 5.63 -13.94
C ASN A 5 12.28 6.08 -12.65
N VAL A 6 11.29 5.31 -12.17
CA VAL A 6 10.55 5.64 -10.96
C VAL A 6 10.41 4.43 -10.06
N SER A 7 10.33 4.70 -8.76
CA SER A 7 10.05 3.70 -7.73
C SER A 7 8.86 4.14 -6.90
N ALA A 8 8.32 3.25 -6.07
CA ALA A 8 7.29 3.60 -5.10
C ALA A 8 7.79 3.36 -3.67
N LYS A 9 7.66 4.37 -2.81
CA LYS A 9 7.85 4.22 -1.37
C LYS A 9 6.48 4.07 -0.71
N ILE A 10 6.24 2.93 -0.08
CA ILE A 10 4.98 2.59 0.58
C ILE A 10 5.17 2.63 2.11
N ASP A 11 4.35 3.40 2.78
CA ASP A 11 4.31 3.54 4.24
C ASP A 11 3.33 2.51 4.82
N LEU A 12 3.88 1.42 5.36
CA LEU A 12 3.10 0.30 5.91
C LEU A 12 2.29 0.72 7.13
N THR A 13 2.67 1.79 7.83
CA THR A 13 1.96 2.27 9.02
C THR A 13 0.60 2.90 8.69
N LYS A 14 0.38 3.23 7.41
CA LYS A 14 -0.89 3.74 6.86
C LYS A 14 -1.81 2.63 6.35
N VAL A 15 -1.28 1.42 6.11
CA VAL A 15 -2.07 0.29 5.59
C VAL A 15 -3.07 -0.16 6.65
N LYS A 16 -4.36 -0.20 6.27
CA LYS A 16 -5.44 -0.64 7.14
C LYS A 16 -5.60 -2.16 7.04
N VAL A 17 -4.80 -2.87 7.83
CA VAL A 17 -4.80 -4.33 7.87
C VAL A 17 -6.14 -4.83 8.41
N LYS A 18 -6.76 -5.78 7.69
CA LYS A 18 -8.00 -6.43 8.14
C LYS A 18 -7.69 -7.53 9.15
N LYS A 19 -8.64 -7.77 10.07
CA LYS A 19 -8.52 -8.77 11.16
C LYS A 19 -8.04 -10.15 10.70
N ILE A 20 -8.45 -10.60 9.51
CA ILE A 20 -8.01 -11.89 8.97
C ILE A 20 -6.50 -11.94 8.73
N PHE A 21 -5.89 -10.87 8.21
CA PHE A 21 -4.44 -10.80 7.99
C PHE A 21 -3.68 -10.69 9.30
N SER A 22 -4.23 -9.96 10.28
CA SER A 22 -3.70 -9.96 11.65
C SER A 22 -3.70 -11.35 12.28
N TRP A 23 -4.77 -12.12 12.06
CA TRP A 23 -4.86 -13.49 12.54
C TRP A 23 -3.83 -14.40 11.86
N ILE A 24 -3.65 -14.28 10.53
CA ILE A 24 -2.64 -15.04 9.77
C ILE A 24 -1.22 -14.73 10.27
N GLY A 25 -0.87 -13.45 10.43
CA GLY A 25 0.44 -13.05 10.96
C GLY A 25 0.70 -13.63 12.37
N LYS A 26 -0.34 -13.69 13.21
CA LYS A 26 -0.27 -14.32 14.54
C LYS A 26 -0.10 -15.85 14.50
N GLN A 27 -0.35 -16.50 13.37
CA GLN A 27 -0.03 -17.93 13.18
C GLN A 27 1.45 -18.18 12.83
N GLY A 28 2.28 -17.13 12.79
CA GLY A 28 3.72 -17.22 12.57
C GLY A 28 4.20 -16.86 11.17
N VAL A 29 3.33 -16.29 10.32
CA VAL A 29 3.74 -15.80 8.99
C VAL A 29 4.45 -14.45 9.14
N ASP A 30 5.69 -14.36 8.66
CA ASP A 30 6.48 -13.14 8.72
C ASP A 30 5.91 -12.03 7.81
N GLN A 31 6.25 -10.77 8.11
CA GLN A 31 5.71 -9.62 7.37
C GLN A 31 6.09 -9.61 5.88
N ASN A 32 7.29 -10.08 5.52
CA ASN A 32 7.72 -10.07 4.13
C ASN A 32 6.90 -11.08 3.31
N GLU A 33 6.65 -12.26 3.87
CA GLU A 33 5.77 -13.25 3.27
C GLU A 33 4.32 -12.76 3.26
N MET A 34 3.88 -12.06 4.31
CA MET A 34 2.55 -11.43 4.34
C MET A 34 2.35 -10.46 3.16
N LEU A 35 3.33 -9.59 2.91
CA LEU A 35 3.28 -8.60 1.82
C LEU A 35 3.43 -9.23 0.43
N LYS A 36 4.16 -10.34 0.33
CA LYS A 36 4.39 -11.06 -0.93
C LYS A 36 3.18 -11.89 -1.35
N THR A 37 2.47 -12.46 -0.38
CA THR A 37 1.40 -13.44 -0.62
C THR A 37 0.00 -12.85 -0.47
N PHE A 38 -0.18 -11.85 0.38
CA PHE A 38 -1.49 -11.24 0.66
C PHE A 38 -1.50 -9.75 0.35
N ASN A 39 -2.68 -9.26 -0.06
CA ASN A 39 -2.88 -7.83 -0.29
C ASN A 39 -2.88 -6.97 0.99
N CYS A 40 -2.93 -7.62 2.17
CA CYS A 40 -2.92 -6.99 3.50
C CYS A 40 -3.96 -5.87 3.70
N GLY A 41 -5.07 -5.88 2.94
CA GLY A 41 -6.15 -4.90 3.01
C GLY A 41 -6.20 -3.90 1.84
N VAL A 42 -5.20 -3.87 0.95
CA VAL A 42 -5.14 -2.98 -0.21
C VAL A 42 -5.32 -3.77 -1.51
N GLY A 43 -6.54 -3.80 -2.04
CA GLY A 43 -6.86 -4.59 -3.24
C GLY A 43 -6.37 -4.00 -4.57
N PHE A 44 -6.20 -2.67 -4.64
CA PHE A 44 -5.67 -2.00 -5.83
C PHE A 44 -4.97 -0.70 -5.44
N VAL A 45 -4.09 -0.20 -6.33
CA VAL A 45 -3.34 1.04 -6.15
C VAL A 45 -3.49 1.91 -7.39
N VAL A 46 -3.67 3.21 -7.20
CA VAL A 46 -3.71 4.22 -8.27
C VAL A 46 -2.61 5.24 -8.03
N PHE A 47 -1.84 5.53 -9.07
CA PHE A 47 -0.85 6.60 -9.07
C PHE A 47 -1.48 7.89 -9.60
N ALA A 48 -1.36 8.97 -8.84
CA ALA A 48 -1.94 10.25 -9.22
C ALA A 48 -1.11 11.41 -8.69
N LYS A 49 -1.22 12.57 -9.36
CA LYS A 49 -0.71 13.84 -8.84
C LYS A 49 -1.47 14.20 -7.56
N THR A 50 -0.77 14.78 -6.58
CA THR A 50 -1.32 15.14 -5.27
C THR A 50 -2.54 16.06 -5.36
N ASN A 51 -2.56 16.98 -6.33
CA ASN A 51 -3.68 17.88 -6.58
C ASN A 51 -4.97 17.18 -7.08
N ASN A 52 -4.90 15.90 -7.50
CA ASN A 52 -6.05 15.12 -7.92
C ASN A 52 -6.65 14.27 -6.79
N ILE A 53 -6.02 14.18 -5.61
CA ILE A 53 -6.47 13.32 -4.52
C ILE A 53 -7.94 13.61 -4.17
N ALA A 54 -8.30 14.88 -3.96
CA ALA A 54 -9.67 15.25 -3.59
C ALA A 54 -10.71 14.86 -4.68
N LYS A 55 -10.35 14.97 -5.96
CA LYS A 55 -11.21 14.57 -7.07
C LYS A 55 -11.39 13.06 -7.11
N ILE A 56 -10.30 12.31 -6.97
CA ILE A 56 -10.29 10.85 -6.95
C ILE A 56 -11.12 10.34 -5.76
N THR A 57 -10.87 10.82 -4.55
CA THR A 57 -11.60 10.40 -3.34
C THR A 57 -13.12 10.62 -3.47
N LYS A 58 -13.57 11.65 -4.21
CA LYS A 58 -15.00 11.91 -4.44
C LYS A 58 -15.67 10.87 -5.36
N VAL A 59 -14.93 10.23 -6.26
CA VAL A 59 -15.47 9.20 -7.16
C VAL A 59 -15.84 7.94 -6.40
N PHE A 60 -15.07 7.59 -5.37
CA PHE A 60 -15.27 6.37 -4.59
C PHE A 60 -16.20 6.61 -3.38
N LYS A 61 -17.16 5.71 -3.19
CA LYS A 61 -18.08 5.72 -2.04
C LYS A 61 -17.63 4.74 -0.96
N SER A 62 -18.18 4.88 0.25
CA SER A 62 -18.02 3.90 1.32
C SER A 62 -18.54 2.52 0.88
N PRO A 63 -17.88 1.40 1.25
CA PRO A 63 -16.67 1.29 2.09
C PRO A 63 -15.33 1.45 1.34
N TYR A 64 -15.36 1.77 0.05
CA TYR A 64 -14.19 1.75 -0.85
C TYR A 64 -13.47 3.10 -0.99
N LYS A 65 -13.61 4.01 -0.01
CA LYS A 65 -12.91 5.30 -0.06
C LYS A 65 -11.40 5.08 -0.07
N PRO A 66 -10.66 5.58 -1.08
CA PRO A 66 -9.22 5.42 -1.14
C PRO A 66 -8.53 6.31 -0.11
N TYR A 67 -7.31 5.95 0.24
CA TYR A 67 -6.43 6.72 1.10
C TYR A 67 -5.00 6.63 0.57
N VAL A 68 -4.18 7.64 0.90
CA VAL A 68 -2.78 7.69 0.47
C VAL A 68 -1.97 6.71 1.31
N ILE A 69 -1.20 5.83 0.65
CA ILE A 69 -0.33 4.83 1.29
C ILE A 69 1.16 5.03 1.00
N GLY A 70 1.51 6.01 0.17
CA GLY A 70 2.88 6.16 -0.28
C GLY A 70 3.03 7.24 -1.34
N THR A 71 4.22 7.29 -1.93
CA THR A 71 4.60 8.26 -2.95
C THR A 71 5.40 7.57 -4.05
N VAL A 72 5.32 8.14 -5.25
CA VAL A 72 6.26 7.81 -6.33
C VAL A 72 7.52 8.63 -6.11
N THR A 73 8.67 7.97 -6.21
CA THR A 73 10.01 8.57 -6.09
C THR A 73 10.77 8.37 -7.40
N GLY A 74 11.96 8.97 -7.50
CA GLY A 74 12.90 8.66 -8.58
C GLY A 74 13.36 7.20 -8.57
N SER A 75 14.24 6.88 -9.51
CA SER A 75 14.88 5.55 -9.61
C SER A 75 15.58 5.16 -8.30
N SER A 76 15.50 3.87 -7.97
CA SER A 76 16.10 3.24 -6.78
C SER A 76 16.61 1.85 -7.16
N SER A 77 17.33 1.19 -6.26
CA SER A 77 17.77 -0.20 -6.44
C SER A 77 16.60 -1.20 -6.47
N SER A 78 15.43 -0.81 -5.95
CA SER A 78 14.20 -1.59 -6.01
C SER A 78 13.04 -0.74 -6.54
N ASN A 79 12.17 -1.36 -7.34
CA ASN A 79 10.95 -0.72 -7.84
C ASN A 79 9.98 -0.32 -6.71
N ILE A 80 10.00 -1.06 -5.59
CA ILE A 80 9.16 -0.81 -4.43
C ILE A 80 10.00 -0.87 -3.16
N THR A 81 9.86 0.14 -2.29
CA THR A 81 10.44 0.16 -0.95
C THR A 81 9.32 0.29 0.06
N PHE A 82 9.34 -0.56 1.08
CA PHE A 82 8.41 -0.50 2.20
C PHE A 82 9.06 0.21 3.39
N ASP A 83 8.31 1.09 4.05
CA ASP A 83 8.71 1.83 5.24
C ASP A 83 7.80 1.50 6.42
N GLY A 84 8.40 1.31 7.59
CA GLY A 84 7.70 0.86 8.80
C GLY A 84 7.24 -0.60 8.74
N ASN A 85 6.25 -0.93 9.59
CA ASN A 85 5.67 -2.26 9.72
C ASN A 85 4.14 -2.21 9.59
N LEU A 86 3.55 -3.31 9.13
CA LEU A 86 2.12 -3.54 9.18
C LEU A 86 1.65 -3.54 10.64
N LYS A 87 0.54 -2.87 10.90
CA LYS A 87 -0.12 -2.86 12.21
C LYS A 87 -1.12 -4.01 12.25
N PHE A 88 -0.69 -5.18 12.71
CA PHE A 88 -1.55 -6.34 12.95
C PHE A 88 -2.43 -6.16 14.19
#